data_AF-A0A3P9NBT8-F1
#
_entry.id   AF-A0A3P9NBT8-F1
#
_cell.length_a   1.000
_cell.length_b   1.000
_cell.length_c   1.000
_cell.angle_alpha   90.00
_cell.angle_beta   90.00
_cell.angle_gamma   90.00
#
_symmetry.space_group_name_H-M   'P 1'
#
loop_
_entity.id
_entity.type
_entity.pdbx_description
1 polymer ?
#
loop_
_entity_poly.entity_id
_entity_poly.type
_entity_poly.pdbx_seq_one_letter_code
_entity_poly.pdbx_strand_id
1 'polypeptide(L)'
;MKTRFTTVDIRAVIAEINANYIGMRVNNVYDIDNKTYLIRLQKPDSKAVLLIESGTRFHSTDFEWPKNMMPSGFAMKCRKHLKGRRLIQVKQLGIDRIVDIQFGSDEAAYHLIVELYDRGNIILADHEYTILNLLRFRTAEAEDVKIAVRERYPVESARPPEPLITLDRLSEILSKAPHGEQVKKVLNPHLLRSHSD
;
A
#
# COMPACT_ATOMS: atom_id res chain seq x y z
N MET A 1 19.37 -2.93 1.82
CA MET A 1 17.99 -2.50 2.16
C MET A 1 17.06 -3.69 1.97
N LYS A 2 16.04 -3.86 2.83
CA LYS A 2 15.10 -4.98 2.73
C LYS A 2 14.33 -4.90 1.41
N THR A 3 14.23 -6.02 0.70
CA THR A 3 13.61 -6.07 -0.63
C THR A 3 12.09 -6.17 -0.52
N ARG A 4 11.57 -7.12 0.25
CA ARG A 4 10.12 -7.34 0.41
C ARG A 4 9.61 -6.88 1.77
N PHE A 5 8.55 -6.07 1.77
CA PHE A 5 7.96 -5.51 2.97
C PHE A 5 6.89 -6.45 3.53
N THR A 6 6.97 -6.68 4.84
CA THR A 6 5.95 -7.38 5.63
C THR A 6 4.86 -6.41 6.07
N THR A 7 3.77 -6.92 6.63
CA THR A 7 2.71 -6.08 7.21
C THR A 7 3.24 -5.10 8.26
N VAL A 8 4.23 -5.50 9.06
CA VAL A 8 4.84 -4.60 10.06
C VAL A 8 5.61 -3.47 9.39
N ASP A 9 6.39 -3.78 8.34
CA ASP A 9 7.13 -2.75 7.59
C ASP A 9 6.15 -1.77 6.93
N ILE A 10 5.06 -2.29 6.34
CA ILE A 10 4.01 -1.47 5.72
C ILE A 10 3.39 -0.52 6.74
N ARG A 11 3.01 -1.02 7.92
CA ARG A 11 2.44 -0.18 8.99
C ARG A 11 3.41 0.90 9.46
N ALA A 12 4.69 0.56 9.62
CA ALA A 12 5.72 1.53 10.01
C ALA A 12 5.88 2.64 8.97
N VAL A 13 5.94 2.27 7.69
CA VAL A 13 6.05 3.23 6.59
C VAL A 13 4.81 4.11 6.47
N ILE A 14 3.62 3.52 6.60
CA ILE A 14 2.37 4.27 6.56
C ILE A 14 2.34 5.31 7.69
N ALA A 15 2.78 4.94 8.90
CA ALA A 15 2.89 5.86 10.01
C ALA A 15 3.89 7.00 9.72
N GLU A 16 5.08 6.68 9.18
CA GLU A 16 6.07 7.68 8.78
C GLU A 16 5.51 8.65 7.73
N ILE A 17 4.88 8.14 6.68
CA ILE A 17 4.36 8.95 5.58
C ILE A 17 3.22 9.84 6.08
N ASN A 18 2.33 9.30 6.91
CA ASN A 18 1.23 10.07 7.50
C ASN A 18 1.74 11.20 8.41
N ALA A 19 2.82 10.96 9.15
CA ALA A 19 3.42 11.97 10.03
C ALA A 19 4.14 13.09 9.25
N ASN A 20 4.82 12.76 8.15
CA ASN A 20 5.78 13.67 7.53
C ASN A 20 5.33 14.30 6.20
N TYR A 21 4.50 13.61 5.41
CA TYR A 21 4.26 13.98 4.00
C TYR A 21 2.80 14.34 3.68
N ILE A 22 1.87 14.16 4.62
CA ILE A 22 0.48 14.60 4.42
C ILE A 22 0.43 16.09 4.16
N GLY A 23 -0.35 16.46 3.15
CA GLY A 23 -0.53 17.81 2.68
C GLY A 23 0.48 18.30 1.65
N MET A 24 1.51 17.52 1.34
CA MET A 24 2.35 17.80 0.18
C MET A 24 1.57 17.55 -1.12
N ARG A 25 1.89 18.30 -2.17
CA ARG A 25 1.27 18.16 -3.49
C ARG A 25 2.12 17.30 -4.41
N VAL A 26 1.48 16.50 -5.26
CA VAL A 26 2.17 15.74 -6.30
C VAL A 26 2.76 16.70 -7.32
N ASN A 27 4.08 16.76 -7.38
CA ASN A 27 4.81 17.52 -8.38
C ASN A 27 4.81 16.77 -9.71
N ASN A 28 5.20 15.49 -9.70
CA ASN A 28 5.25 14.65 -10.88
C ASN A 28 5.33 13.16 -10.50
N VAL A 29 4.95 12.28 -11.42
CA VAL A 29 5.05 10.81 -11.29
C VAL A 29 6.02 10.28 -12.35
N TYR A 30 6.91 9.38 -12.00
CA TYR A 30 7.87 8.75 -12.92
C TYR A 30 7.78 7.25 -12.82
N ASP A 31 8.17 6.56 -13.87
CA ASP A 31 8.45 5.13 -13.87
C ASP A 31 9.95 4.89 -14.10
N ILE A 32 10.44 3.85 -13.43
CA ILE A 32 11.81 3.34 -13.59
C ILE A 32 11.79 2.14 -14.52
N ASP A 33 10.83 1.24 -14.30
CA ASP A 33 10.58 0.04 -15.08
C ASP A 33 9.06 -0.25 -15.12
N ASN A 34 8.66 -1.46 -15.50
CA ASN A 34 7.26 -1.85 -15.63
C ASN A 34 6.51 -2.08 -14.30
N LYS A 35 7.19 -2.02 -13.16
CA LYS A 35 6.62 -2.28 -11.83
C LYS A 35 7.01 -1.25 -10.76
N THR A 36 7.94 -0.36 -11.06
CA THR A 36 8.54 0.58 -10.11
C THR A 36 8.27 2.02 -10.51
N TYR A 37 7.64 2.76 -9.60
CA TYR A 37 7.18 4.12 -9.79
C TYR A 37 7.71 5.05 -8.68
N LEU A 38 7.90 6.31 -9.04
CA LEU A 38 8.30 7.39 -8.14
C LEU A 38 7.25 8.50 -8.17
N ILE A 39 6.72 8.85 -7.00
CA ILE A 39 5.83 10.00 -6.84
C ILE A 39 6.62 11.10 -6.15
N ARG A 40 6.95 12.17 -6.88
CA ARG A 40 7.58 13.35 -6.28
C ARG A 40 6.51 14.23 -5.66
N LEU A 41 6.66 14.49 -4.38
CA LEU A 41 5.84 15.38 -3.59
C LEU A 41 6.59 16.68 -3.31
N GLN A 42 5.85 17.77 -3.17
CA GLN A 42 6.42 19.07 -2.80
C GLN A 42 5.46 19.91 -1.95
N LYS A 43 6.04 20.68 -1.04
CA LYS A 43 5.48 21.89 -0.43
C LYS A 43 6.53 23.02 -0.58
N PRO A 44 6.20 24.29 -0.33
CA PRO A 44 7.12 25.41 -0.60
C PRO A 44 8.57 25.18 -0.13
N ASP A 45 8.74 24.63 1.08
CA ASP A 45 10.06 24.48 1.71
C ASP A 45 10.59 23.03 1.74
N SER A 46 9.87 22.06 1.18
CA SER A 46 10.33 20.67 1.20
C SER A 46 9.88 19.83 0.03
N LYS A 47 10.73 18.88 -0.33
CA LYS A 47 10.48 17.87 -1.37
C LYS A 47 10.61 16.49 -0.74
N ALA A 48 9.83 15.55 -1.23
CA ALA A 48 9.91 14.16 -0.83
C ALA A 48 9.65 13.28 -2.06
N VAL A 49 10.19 12.07 -2.06
CA VAL A 49 9.93 11.10 -3.12
C VAL A 49 9.40 9.83 -2.47
N LEU A 50 8.24 9.37 -2.92
CA LEU A 50 7.72 8.06 -2.58
C LEU A 50 8.10 7.09 -3.69
N LEU A 51 8.73 5.97 -3.33
CA LEU A 51 9.02 4.85 -4.21
C LEU A 51 7.97 3.76 -3.99
N ILE A 52 7.41 3.27 -5.09
CA ILE A 52 6.45 2.18 -5.11
C ILE A 52 7.01 1.10 -6.04
N GLU A 53 7.20 -0.10 -5.52
CA GLU A 53 7.53 -1.28 -6.32
C GLU A 53 6.46 -2.34 -6.11
N SER A 54 5.68 -2.59 -7.16
CA SER A 54 4.58 -3.55 -7.18
C SER A 54 4.98 -4.91 -6.59
N GLY A 55 4.16 -5.45 -5.68
CA GLY A 55 4.35 -6.78 -5.08
C GLY A 55 5.49 -6.87 -4.05
N THR A 56 6.15 -5.74 -3.76
CA THR A 56 7.45 -5.75 -3.10
C THR A 56 7.56 -4.73 -1.97
N ARG A 57 7.49 -3.43 -2.25
CA ARG A 57 7.71 -2.38 -1.24
C ARG A 57 7.07 -1.05 -1.61
N PHE A 58 6.87 -0.23 -0.60
CA PHE A 58 6.44 1.16 -0.69
C PHE A 58 7.13 1.93 0.43
N HIS A 59 7.82 3.03 0.14
CA HIS A 59 8.51 3.86 1.15
C HIS A 59 8.95 5.23 0.60
N SER A 60 9.39 6.12 1.49
CA SER A 60 10.07 7.37 1.13
C SER A 60 11.54 7.10 0.75
N THR A 61 12.13 7.93 -0.11
CA THR A 61 13.55 7.79 -0.48
C THR A 61 14.20 9.13 -0.81
N ASP A 62 15.45 9.29 -0.35
CA ASP A 62 16.32 10.41 -0.71
C ASP A 62 17.33 10.05 -1.82
N PHE A 63 17.35 8.78 -2.24
CA PHE A 63 18.24 8.33 -3.30
C PHE A 63 17.77 8.82 -4.67
N GLU A 64 18.74 9.11 -5.54
CA GLU A 64 18.44 9.32 -6.94
C GLU A 64 18.22 7.98 -7.65
N TRP A 65 17.14 7.93 -8.42
CA TRP A 65 16.76 6.78 -9.21
C TRP A 65 16.78 7.12 -10.70
N PRO A 66 17.20 6.17 -11.56
CA PRO A 66 17.10 6.33 -13.01
C PRO A 66 15.63 6.43 -13.40
N LYS A 67 15.31 7.34 -14.32
CA LYS A 67 13.94 7.61 -14.76
C LYS A 67 13.86 7.32 -16.25
N ASN A 68 12.79 6.67 -16.68
CA ASN A 68 12.56 6.51 -18.11
C ASN A 68 12.40 7.87 -18.78
N MET A 69 13.10 8.07 -19.90
CA MET A 69 12.98 9.31 -20.70
C MET A 69 11.56 9.45 -21.25
N MET A 70 10.97 8.34 -21.69
CA MET A 70 9.59 8.27 -22.14
C MET A 70 8.73 7.59 -21.07
N PRO A 71 7.81 8.30 -20.41
CA PRO A 71 7.00 7.75 -19.34
C PRO A 71 6.04 6.68 -19.88
N SER A 72 5.84 5.63 -19.09
CA SER A 72 4.84 4.59 -19.39
C SER A 72 3.42 5.16 -19.49
N GLY A 73 2.53 4.47 -20.22
CA GLY A 73 1.11 4.85 -20.32
C GLY A 73 0.42 4.95 -18.95
N PHE A 74 0.80 4.06 -18.02
CA PHE A 74 0.34 4.13 -16.63
C PHE A 74 0.84 5.38 -15.92
N ALA A 75 2.15 5.68 -15.99
CA ALA A 75 2.72 6.90 -15.40
C ALA A 75 2.07 8.17 -15.98
N MET A 76 1.80 8.20 -17.28
CA MET A 76 1.11 9.31 -17.93
C MET A 76 -0.33 9.49 -17.41
N LYS A 77 -1.05 8.39 -17.20
CA LYS A 77 -2.38 8.44 -16.59
C LYS A 77 -2.31 8.95 -15.14
N CYS A 78 -1.37 8.47 -14.34
CA CYS A 78 -1.12 9.00 -13.01
C CYS A 78 -0.79 10.50 -13.04
N ARG A 79 0.06 10.97 -13.96
CA ARG A 79 0.35 12.40 -14.12
C ARG A 79 -0.91 13.21 -14.42
N LYS A 80 -1.75 12.72 -15.33
CA LYS A 80 -3.00 13.39 -15.72
C LYS A 80 -3.94 13.58 -14.52
N HIS A 81 -4.05 12.59 -13.65
CA HIS A 81 -5.03 12.60 -12.55
C HIS A 81 -4.47 13.11 -11.22
N LEU A 82 -3.20 12.86 -10.92
CA LEU A 82 -2.62 13.12 -9.61
C LEU A 82 -1.81 14.43 -9.53
N LYS A 83 -1.24 14.92 -10.64
CA LYS A 83 -0.38 16.12 -10.61
C LYS A 83 -1.12 17.33 -10.04
N GLY A 84 -0.49 18.01 -9.08
CA GLY A 84 -1.05 19.15 -8.37
C GLY A 84 -1.98 18.79 -7.20
N ARG A 85 -2.45 17.54 -7.11
CA ARG A 85 -3.31 17.10 -5.99
C ARG A 85 -2.51 16.92 -4.72
N ARG A 86 -3.19 17.19 -3.60
CA ARG A 86 -2.64 17.07 -2.25
C ARG A 86 -2.71 15.62 -1.79
N LEU A 87 -1.64 15.07 -1.24
CA LEU A 87 -1.67 13.81 -0.50
C LEU A 87 -2.50 14.02 0.77
N ILE A 88 -3.62 13.32 0.89
CA ILE A 88 -4.58 13.48 2.00
C ILE A 88 -4.37 12.41 3.06
N GLN A 89 -4.22 11.16 2.64
CA GLN A 89 -4.09 10.04 3.56
C GLN A 89 -3.35 8.88 2.89
N VAL A 90 -2.64 8.10 3.70
CA VAL A 90 -2.20 6.75 3.34
C VAL A 90 -2.73 5.78 4.38
N LYS A 91 -3.38 4.69 3.95
CA LYS A 91 -3.90 3.66 4.84
C LYS A 91 -3.66 2.26 4.29
N GLN A 92 -3.61 1.29 5.19
CA GLN A 92 -3.66 -0.11 4.81
C GLN A 92 -5.12 -0.53 4.69
N LEU A 93 -5.47 -1.31 3.67
CA LEU A 93 -6.80 -1.92 3.55
C LEU A 93 -6.82 -3.22 4.36
N GLY A 94 -7.64 -3.24 5.41
CA GLY A 94 -7.75 -4.40 6.28
C GLY A 94 -6.42 -4.79 6.94
N ILE A 95 -6.14 -6.09 7.01
CA ILE A 95 -4.84 -6.65 7.40
C ILE A 95 -3.97 -7.04 6.20
N ASP A 96 -4.50 -6.93 4.99
CA ASP A 96 -3.83 -7.32 3.76
C ASP A 96 -2.70 -6.36 3.42
N ARG A 97 -1.71 -6.86 2.68
CA ARG A 97 -0.58 -6.05 2.21
C ARG A 97 -0.99 -5.18 1.02
N ILE A 98 -2.05 -4.39 1.21
CA ILE A 98 -2.64 -3.48 0.24
C ILE A 98 -2.65 -2.09 0.85
N VAL A 99 -2.07 -1.13 0.14
CA VAL A 99 -1.97 0.26 0.58
C VAL A 99 -2.84 1.13 -0.31
N ASP A 100 -3.73 1.91 0.29
CA ASP A 100 -4.51 2.94 -0.39
C ASP A 100 -3.91 4.32 -0.09
N ILE A 101 -3.49 5.00 -1.17
CA ILE A 101 -2.90 6.34 -1.13
C ILE A 101 -3.91 7.31 -1.76
N GLN A 102 -4.50 8.17 -0.94
CA GLN A 102 -5.52 9.12 -1.38
C GLN A 102 -4.91 10.49 -1.72
N PHE A 103 -5.24 10.99 -2.91
CA PHE A 103 -4.89 12.32 -3.39
C PHE A 103 -6.15 13.15 -3.68
N GLY A 104 -6.26 14.32 -3.05
CA GLY A 104 -7.48 15.12 -3.10
C GLY A 104 -8.59 14.56 -2.21
N SER A 105 -9.68 15.32 -2.12
CA SER A 105 -10.84 15.04 -1.26
C SER A 105 -12.12 15.07 -2.08
N ASP A 106 -13.17 14.48 -1.52
CA ASP A 106 -14.52 14.47 -2.08
C ASP A 106 -14.54 13.95 -3.53
N GLU A 107 -15.36 14.52 -4.41
CA GLU A 107 -15.47 14.14 -5.83
C GLU A 107 -14.15 14.33 -6.62
N ALA A 108 -13.22 15.10 -6.06
CA ALA A 108 -11.90 15.34 -6.61
C ALA A 108 -10.84 14.38 -6.06
N ALA A 109 -11.23 13.37 -5.26
CA ALA A 109 -10.32 12.35 -4.77
C ALA A 109 -9.93 11.35 -5.87
N TYR A 110 -8.68 10.91 -5.81
CA TYR A 110 -8.16 9.80 -6.59
C TYR A 110 -7.34 8.90 -5.66
N HIS A 111 -7.43 7.61 -5.92
CA HIS A 111 -6.79 6.58 -5.12
C HIS A 111 -5.71 5.88 -5.94
N LEU A 112 -4.54 5.70 -5.33
CA LEU A 112 -3.53 4.79 -5.84
C LEU A 112 -3.43 3.60 -4.90
N ILE A 113 -3.99 2.48 -5.33
CA ILE A 113 -4.01 1.24 -4.56
C ILE A 113 -2.83 0.38 -4.97
N VAL A 114 -2.02 -0.03 -4.00
CA VAL A 114 -0.77 -0.77 -4.21
C VAL A 114 -0.86 -2.12 -3.53
N GLU A 115 -0.85 -3.19 -4.31
CA GLU A 115 -0.80 -4.56 -3.82
C GLU A 115 0.68 -5.01 -3.69
N LEU A 116 1.09 -5.33 -2.46
CA LEU A 116 2.46 -5.68 -2.07
C LEU A 116 2.65 -7.19 -1.80
N TYR A 117 1.81 -8.03 -2.41
CA TYR A 117 1.85 -9.48 -2.33
C TYR A 117 1.89 -10.12 -3.74
N ASP A 118 2.21 -11.42 -3.81
CA ASP A 118 2.34 -12.19 -5.06
C ASP A 118 3.09 -11.42 -6.18
N ARG A 119 2.48 -11.25 -7.36
CA ARG A 119 3.02 -10.51 -8.52
C ARG A 119 2.76 -9.00 -8.41
N GLY A 120 1.98 -8.59 -7.43
CA GLY A 120 1.57 -7.22 -7.15
C GLY A 120 0.72 -6.58 -8.22
N ASN A 121 0.17 -5.43 -7.88
CA ASN A 121 -0.55 -4.56 -8.80
C ASN A 121 -0.47 -3.12 -8.31
N ILE A 122 -0.62 -2.17 -9.23
CA ILE A 122 -0.85 -0.77 -8.90
C ILE A 122 -2.07 -0.34 -9.69
N ILE A 123 -3.07 0.16 -8.97
CA ILE A 123 -4.37 0.53 -9.50
C ILE A 123 -4.58 2.01 -9.25
N LEU A 124 -4.89 2.76 -10.30
CA LEU A 124 -5.37 4.14 -10.21
C LEU A 124 -6.89 4.13 -10.31
N ALA A 125 -7.55 4.66 -9.30
CA ALA A 125 -9.01 4.76 -9.22
C ALA A 125 -9.46 6.21 -8.90
N ASP A 126 -10.72 6.52 -9.18
CA ASP A 126 -11.37 7.77 -8.76
C ASP A 126 -11.94 7.67 -7.34
N HIS A 127 -12.69 8.69 -6.92
CA HIS A 127 -13.27 8.83 -5.59
C HIS A 127 -14.29 7.74 -5.22
N GLU A 128 -14.90 7.07 -6.20
CA GLU A 128 -15.83 5.95 -5.97
C GLU A 128 -15.12 4.59 -6.00
N TYR A 129 -13.78 4.61 -6.11
CA TYR A 129 -12.92 3.46 -6.38
C TYR A 129 -13.16 2.83 -7.76
N THR A 130 -13.69 3.56 -8.73
CA THR A 130 -13.78 3.09 -10.12
C THR A 130 -12.41 3.12 -10.76
N ILE A 131 -11.97 1.98 -11.30
CA ILE A 131 -10.63 1.77 -11.83
C ILE A 131 -10.46 2.54 -13.14
N LEU A 132 -9.51 3.47 -13.15
CA LEU A 132 -9.16 4.27 -14.32
C LEU A 132 -8.04 3.65 -15.13
N ASN A 133 -7.10 2.97 -14.46
CA ASN A 133 -5.99 2.23 -15.05
C ASN A 133 -5.34 1.30 -14.01
N LEU A 134 -4.68 0.24 -14.46
CA LEU A 134 -4.01 -0.75 -13.61
C LEU A 134 -2.84 -1.40 -14.34
N LEU A 135 -1.88 -1.98 -13.61
CA LEU A 135 -0.73 -2.68 -14.21
C LEU A 135 -1.07 -4.08 -14.71
N ARG A 136 -1.94 -4.81 -13.98
CA ARG A 136 -2.30 -6.19 -14.31
C ARG A 136 -3.80 -6.39 -14.21
N PHE A 137 -4.39 -6.96 -15.26
CA PHE A 137 -5.77 -7.44 -15.27
C PHE A 137 -5.87 -8.77 -14.51
N ARG A 138 -6.95 -8.94 -13.75
CA ARG A 138 -7.34 -10.23 -13.15
C ARG A 138 -8.77 -10.55 -13.63
N THR A 139 -8.95 -11.71 -14.24
CA THR A 139 -10.27 -12.23 -14.66
C THR A 139 -10.86 -13.09 -13.56
N ALA A 140 -12.19 -13.10 -13.44
CA ALA A 140 -12.91 -13.90 -12.44
C ALA A 140 -12.71 -15.43 -12.59
N GLU A 141 -12.18 -15.87 -13.73
CA GLU A 141 -11.86 -17.28 -13.99
C GLU A 141 -10.53 -17.71 -13.34
N ALA A 142 -9.62 -16.75 -13.11
CA ALA A 142 -8.29 -17.01 -12.54
C ALA A 142 -8.23 -16.67 -11.03
N GLU A 143 -9.14 -15.83 -10.54
CA GLU A 143 -9.20 -15.38 -9.15
C GLU A 143 -10.64 -15.08 -8.73
N ASP A 144 -10.90 -15.05 -7.41
CA ASP A 144 -12.23 -14.80 -6.84
C ASP A 144 -12.83 -13.42 -7.22
N VAL A 145 -12.00 -12.45 -7.65
CA VAL A 145 -12.47 -11.09 -7.99
C VAL A 145 -11.90 -10.56 -9.30
N LYS A 146 -12.79 -10.02 -10.14
CA LYS A 146 -12.42 -9.33 -11.38
C LYS A 146 -11.83 -7.95 -11.08
N ILE A 147 -10.61 -7.70 -11.55
CA ILE A 147 -9.95 -6.39 -11.46
C ILE A 147 -9.64 -5.91 -12.88
N ALA A 148 -10.42 -4.93 -13.36
CA ALA A 148 -10.33 -4.38 -14.71
C ALA A 148 -10.73 -2.91 -14.76
N VAL A 149 -10.31 -2.19 -15.81
CA VAL A 149 -10.68 -0.78 -16.05
C VAL A 149 -12.20 -0.63 -16.13
N ARG A 150 -12.74 0.43 -15.53
CA ARG A 150 -14.17 0.76 -15.34
C ARG A 150 -14.94 -0.09 -14.32
N GLU A 151 -14.30 -1.11 -13.74
CA GLU A 151 -14.88 -1.82 -12.60
C GLU A 151 -14.54 -1.08 -11.30
N ARG A 152 -15.34 -1.28 -10.26
CA ARG A 152 -15.05 -0.77 -8.91
C ARG A 152 -14.04 -1.70 -8.22
N TYR A 153 -12.99 -1.13 -7.64
CA TYR A 153 -12.05 -1.90 -6.84
C TYR A 153 -12.72 -2.39 -5.54
N PRO A 154 -12.62 -3.68 -5.21
CA PRO A 154 -13.36 -4.32 -4.12
C PRO A 154 -12.69 -4.05 -2.75
N VAL A 155 -12.67 -2.80 -2.30
CA VAL A 155 -12.02 -2.43 -1.02
C VAL A 155 -12.64 -3.16 0.18
N GLU A 156 -13.92 -3.54 0.09
CA GLU A 156 -14.66 -4.26 1.13
C GLU A 156 -14.27 -5.73 1.23
N SER A 157 -13.63 -6.30 0.21
CA SER A 157 -13.11 -7.67 0.25
C SER A 157 -11.81 -7.78 1.05
N ALA A 158 -11.22 -6.66 1.47
CA ALA A 158 -10.04 -6.68 2.33
C ALA A 158 -10.38 -7.32 3.68
N ARG A 159 -9.49 -8.21 4.16
CA ARG A 159 -9.70 -8.93 5.41
C ARG A 159 -9.81 -7.95 6.57
N PRO A 160 -10.89 -8.02 7.38
CA PRO A 160 -11.10 -7.06 8.47
C PRO A 160 -9.95 -7.14 9.48
N PRO A 161 -9.62 -6.04 10.18
CA PRO A 161 -8.69 -6.05 11.30
C PRO A 161 -9.11 -7.10 12.33
N GLU A 162 -8.24 -8.07 12.61
CA GLU A 162 -8.47 -8.95 13.75
C GLU A 162 -8.38 -8.15 15.04
N PRO A 163 -9.25 -8.40 16.03
CA PRO A 163 -9.14 -7.79 17.34
C PRO A 163 -7.76 -8.07 17.93
N LEU A 164 -7.13 -7.03 18.49
CA LEU A 164 -5.90 -7.23 19.24
C LEU A 164 -6.17 -8.19 20.41
N ILE A 165 -5.21 -9.06 20.70
CA ILE A 165 -5.28 -9.91 21.88
C ILE A 165 -5.40 -9.02 23.13
N THR A 166 -6.37 -9.32 23.99
CA THR A 166 -6.54 -8.58 25.25
C THR A 166 -5.41 -8.89 26.22
N LEU A 167 -5.12 -7.97 27.13
CA LEU A 167 -4.11 -8.18 28.19
C LEU A 167 -4.43 -9.40 29.04
N ASP A 168 -5.71 -9.62 29.37
CA ASP A 168 -6.16 -10.78 30.13
C ASP A 168 -5.87 -12.08 29.39
N ARG A 169 -6.19 -12.13 28.10
CA ARG A 169 -5.95 -13.32 27.28
C ARG A 169 -4.47 -13.59 27.08
N LEU A 170 -3.67 -12.54 26.88
CA LEU A 170 -2.22 -12.65 26.80
C LEU A 170 -1.63 -13.19 28.11
N SER A 171 -2.08 -12.66 29.24
CA SER A 171 -1.65 -13.11 30.57
C SER A 171 -2.04 -14.56 30.83
N GLU A 172 -3.24 -14.97 30.43
CA GLU A 172 -3.70 -16.36 30.52
C GLU A 172 -2.82 -17.32 29.70
N ILE A 173 -2.49 -16.95 28.46
CA ILE A 173 -1.62 -17.78 27.60
C ILE A 173 -0.23 -17.92 28.20
N LEU A 174 0.36 -16.81 28.67
CA LEU A 174 1.70 -16.81 29.23
C LEU A 174 1.78 -17.55 30.57
N SER A 175 0.75 -17.46 31.41
CA SER A 175 0.69 -18.20 32.69
C SER A 175 0.50 -19.70 32.53
N LYS A 176 -0.15 -20.14 31.45
CA LYS A 176 -0.32 -21.57 31.13
C LYS A 176 0.86 -22.17 30.36
N ALA A 177 1.83 -21.34 29.94
CA ALA A 177 2.97 -21.79 29.17
C ALA A 177 3.96 -22.59 30.05
N PRO A 178 4.60 -23.65 29.52
CA PRO A 178 5.66 -24.36 30.23
C PRO A 178 6.82 -23.41 30.58
N HIS A 179 7.34 -23.52 31.81
CA HIS A 179 8.52 -22.77 32.20
C HIS A 179 9.72 -23.11 31.31
N GLY A 180 10.37 -22.07 30.78
CA GLY A 180 11.52 -22.20 29.87
C GLY A 180 11.17 -22.29 28.39
N GLU A 181 9.88 -22.33 28.02
CA GLU A 181 9.45 -22.31 26.62
C GLU A 181 9.68 -20.92 25.98
N GLN A 182 10.01 -20.89 24.69
CA GLN A 182 10.19 -19.62 23.97
C GLN A 182 8.85 -18.90 23.81
N VAL A 183 8.79 -17.64 24.25
CA VAL A 183 7.60 -16.76 24.14
C VAL A 183 7.05 -16.72 22.71
N LYS A 184 7.92 -16.70 21.69
CA LYS A 184 7.53 -16.75 20.28
C LYS A 184 6.71 -18.01 19.96
N LYS A 185 7.13 -19.18 20.44
CA LYS A 185 6.46 -20.46 20.18
C LYS A 185 5.13 -20.55 20.93
N VAL A 186 5.06 -19.98 22.13
CA VAL A 186 3.82 -19.86 22.93
C VAL A 186 2.81 -18.93 22.25
N LEU A 187 3.23 -17.76 21.77
CA LEU A 187 2.32 -16.74 21.28
C LEU A 187 1.94 -16.89 19.81
N ASN A 188 2.83 -17.40 18.96
CA ASN A 188 2.58 -17.51 17.52
C ASN A 188 1.25 -18.19 17.15
N PRO A 189 0.83 -19.32 17.76
CA PRO A 189 -0.46 -19.95 17.44
C PRO A 189 -1.69 -19.08 17.74
N HIS A 190 -1.53 -18.08 18.62
CA HIS A 190 -2.57 -17.17 19.06
C HIS A 190 -2.49 -15.79 18.38
N LEU A 191 -1.38 -15.47 17.71
CA LEU A 191 -1.12 -14.20 17.04
C LEU A 191 -1.02 -14.33 15.51
N LEU A 192 -0.77 -15.54 15.00
CA LEU A 192 -0.61 -15.83 13.57
C LEU A 192 -1.61 -16.93 13.21
N ARG A 193 -2.84 -16.55 12.85
CA ARG A 193 -3.73 -17.44 12.10
C ARG A 193 -3.71 -17.01 10.62
N SER A 194 -3.34 -17.99 9.79
CA SER A 194 -3.19 -18.01 8.32
C SER A 194 -2.31 -16.93 7.64
N HIS A 195 -1.02 -17.24 7.56
CA HIS A 195 -0.28 -17.04 6.31
C HIS A 195 -0.32 -18.37 5.57
N SER A 196 -1.19 -18.46 4.56
CA SER A 196 -1.20 -19.53 3.58
C SER A 196 -1.44 -18.87 2.23
N ASP A 197 -0.34 -18.84 1.46
CA ASP A 197 -0.16 -18.58 0.02
C ASP A 197 -0.61 -17.22 -0.56
#